data_AF-A0AA37UN46-F1
#
_entry.id   AF-A0AA37UN46-F1
#
_cell.length_a   1.000
_cell.length_b   1.000
_cell.length_c   1.000
_cell.angle_alpha   90.00
_cell.angle_beta   90.00
_cell.angle_gamma   90.00
#
_symmetry.space_group_name_H-M   'P 1'
#
loop_
_entity.id
_entity.type
_entity.pdbx_description
1 polymer ?
#
loop_
_entity_poly.entity_id
_entity_poly.type
_entity_poly.pdbx_seq_one_letter_code
_entity_poly.pdbx_strand_id
1 'polypeptide(L)'
;MAPPAEISIPSTILSTGESKPYTLYNITLRLPLKSFVVQKRYSDFAALHQTLTSLVGSPPPQPLPGKSWFKSTVSSPELTEQRRQGLEAYLRAIAESPDRRWRDTTAWRAFLNLPSTGVGSTSNSAASAHGLITSGRAGASDPTTWLDLHREMKTCLHDARNQLARRDGAVDSNNSTAAAEAGAAAKRSLVKAGTLVNTLTDGLRAMQEGGRLGDGELRRRRDLLSSARVEREGLDKLSNSMAQGNGRSGGGGREGWASAGDKAALLGGSRNGGARTGGRVLGAPLPENERTRELDNNGVVQLQRQMMSEQDEQVNTLAAIVRRQKEMGLQINDEVQEQTKMLDRLNEDADRVGGKIDVAKKRINKF
;
A
#
# COMPACT_ATOMS: atom_id res chain seq x y z
N MET A 1 21.42 -13.69 20.17
CA MET A 1 20.05 -14.20 19.95
C MET A 1 19.10 -13.02 20.06
N ALA A 2 18.16 -12.83 19.14
CA ALA A 2 17.19 -11.75 19.24
C ALA A 2 16.27 -12.00 20.46
N PRO A 3 15.91 -10.96 21.24
CA PRO A 3 15.05 -11.14 22.40
C PRO A 3 13.68 -11.71 21.98
N PRO A 4 13.05 -12.56 22.80
CA PRO A 4 11.73 -13.12 22.51
C PRO A 4 10.70 -11.98 22.40
N ALA A 5 9.73 -12.14 21.50
CA ALA A 5 8.64 -11.17 21.35
C ALA A 5 7.85 -11.09 22.66
N GLU A 6 7.73 -9.91 23.24
CA GLU A 6 6.96 -9.69 24.47
C GLU A 6 5.47 -9.71 24.11
N ILE A 7 4.72 -10.66 24.69
CA ILE A 7 3.29 -10.86 24.44
C ILE A 7 2.50 -10.51 25.71
N SER A 8 1.46 -9.69 25.56
CA SER A 8 0.50 -9.39 26.64
C SER A 8 -0.91 -9.20 26.09
N ILE A 9 -1.93 -9.30 26.95
CA ILE A 9 -3.33 -9.07 26.57
C ILE A 9 -3.91 -7.97 27.48
N PRO A 10 -3.55 -6.69 27.27
CA PRO A 10 -3.86 -5.63 28.23
C PRO A 10 -5.36 -5.32 28.39
N SER A 11 -6.20 -5.63 27.39
CA SER A 11 -7.60 -5.27 27.43
C SER A 11 -8.50 -6.22 26.64
N THR A 12 -9.78 -6.16 26.96
CA THR A 12 -10.86 -6.88 26.26
C THR A 12 -11.91 -5.90 25.76
N ILE A 13 -12.48 -6.18 24.59
CA ILE A 13 -13.58 -5.40 24.02
C ILE A 13 -14.81 -6.30 23.93
N LEU A 14 -15.96 -5.81 24.40
CA LEU A 14 -17.22 -6.48 24.15
C LEU A 14 -17.73 -6.07 22.77
N SER A 15 -17.83 -7.04 21.85
CA SER A 15 -18.45 -6.82 20.55
C SER A 15 -19.95 -7.08 20.65
N THR A 16 -20.73 -6.01 20.57
CA THR A 16 -22.20 -6.02 20.50
C THR A 16 -22.63 -5.58 19.09
N GLY A 17 -22.61 -6.49 18.13
CA GLY A 17 -23.09 -6.26 16.76
C GLY A 17 -24.46 -6.92 16.50
N GLU A 18 -24.81 -7.16 15.24
CA GLU A 18 -26.05 -7.87 14.82
C GLU A 18 -26.13 -9.35 15.25
N SER A 19 -25.06 -9.91 15.82
CA SER A 19 -24.98 -11.32 16.26
C SER A 19 -24.75 -11.44 17.77
N LYS A 20 -24.83 -12.68 18.29
CA LYS A 20 -24.67 -12.96 19.73
C LYS A 20 -23.38 -12.31 20.27
N PRO A 21 -23.47 -11.51 21.35
CA PRO A 21 -22.33 -10.73 21.83
C PRO A 21 -21.17 -11.64 22.24
N TYR A 22 -19.95 -11.21 21.94
CA TYR A 22 -18.73 -11.97 22.26
C TYR A 22 -17.60 -11.04 22.69
N THR A 23 -16.67 -11.61 23.47
CA THR A 23 -15.50 -10.89 23.98
C THR A 23 -14.32 -11.06 23.02
N LEU A 24 -13.74 -9.93 22.60
CA LEU A 24 -12.47 -9.85 21.89
C LEU A 24 -11.34 -9.56 22.86
N TYR A 25 -10.22 -10.23 22.68
CA TYR A 25 -8.99 -10.06 23.46
C TYR A 25 -7.98 -9.30 22.60
N ASN A 26 -7.51 -8.16 23.10
CA ASN A 26 -6.49 -7.35 22.42
C ASN A 26 -5.11 -7.88 22.80
N ILE A 27 -4.45 -8.60 21.89
CA ILE A 27 -3.12 -9.16 22.08
C ILE A 27 -2.10 -8.14 21.58
N THR A 28 -1.27 -7.60 22.46
CA THR A 28 -0.17 -6.71 22.11
C THR A 28 1.11 -7.51 21.94
N LEU A 29 1.73 -7.37 20.76
CA LEU A 29 3.00 -8.00 20.40
C LEU A 29 4.06 -6.91 20.28
N ARG A 30 5.11 -6.95 21.10
CA ARG A 30 6.27 -6.06 20.97
C ARG A 30 7.43 -6.85 20.42
N LEU A 31 7.77 -6.57 19.17
CA LEU A 31 8.98 -7.05 18.51
C LEU A 31 10.03 -5.93 18.53
N PRO A 32 11.34 -6.24 18.38
CA PRO A 32 12.42 -5.24 18.46
C PRO A 32 12.26 -4.05 17.50
N LEU A 33 11.58 -4.25 16.37
CA LEU A 33 11.43 -3.24 15.32
C LEU A 33 9.98 -2.75 15.14
N LYS A 34 8.98 -3.43 15.73
CA LYS A 34 7.57 -3.10 15.53
C LYS A 34 6.72 -3.64 16.67
N SER A 35 5.80 -2.81 17.15
CA SER A 35 4.69 -3.25 17.99
C SER A 35 3.40 -3.31 17.15
N PHE A 36 2.55 -4.29 17.39
CA PHE A 36 1.23 -4.33 16.79
C PHE A 36 0.23 -5.08 17.67
N VAL A 37 -1.06 -4.82 17.44
CA VAL A 37 -2.16 -5.39 18.21
C VAL A 37 -2.97 -6.34 17.32
N VAL A 38 -3.25 -7.53 17.85
CA VAL A 38 -4.08 -8.53 17.19
C VAL A 38 -5.30 -8.79 18.06
N GLN A 39 -6.48 -8.76 17.45
CA GLN A 39 -7.73 -9.06 18.14
C GLN A 39 -8.15 -10.49 17.85
N LYS A 40 -8.42 -11.27 18.89
CA LYS A 40 -8.91 -12.65 18.78
C LYS A 40 -10.06 -12.91 19.73
N ARG A 41 -11.03 -13.71 19.32
CA ARG A 41 -12.06 -14.24 20.21
C ARG A 41 -11.58 -15.55 20.83
N TYR A 42 -12.19 -15.97 21.95
CA TYR A 42 -11.81 -17.21 22.65
C TYR A 42 -11.81 -18.45 21.73
N SER A 43 -12.79 -18.58 20.83
CA SER A 43 -12.86 -19.71 19.90
C SER A 43 -11.67 -19.77 18.93
N ASP A 44 -11.02 -18.65 18.64
CA ASP A 44 -9.80 -18.65 17.82
C ASP A 44 -8.62 -19.25 18.60
N PHE A 45 -8.53 -19.00 19.92
CA PHE A 45 -7.53 -19.64 20.78
C PHE A 45 -7.78 -21.15 20.91
N ALA A 46 -9.05 -21.56 21.01
CA ALA A 46 -9.40 -22.97 21.03
C ALA A 46 -9.02 -23.69 19.72
N ALA A 47 -9.28 -23.06 18.57
CA ALA A 47 -8.87 -23.57 17.27
C ALA A 47 -7.34 -23.64 17.13
N LEU A 48 -6.63 -22.60 17.58
CA LEU A 48 -5.17 -22.60 17.64
C LEU A 48 -4.65 -23.78 18.49
N HIS A 49 -5.19 -23.96 19.70
CA HIS A 49 -4.77 -25.02 20.60
C HIS A 49 -4.93 -26.42 19.98
N GLN A 50 -6.08 -26.67 19.35
CA GLN A 50 -6.34 -27.94 18.64
C GLN A 50 -5.36 -28.14 17.48
N THR A 51 -5.12 -27.09 16.69
CA THR A 51 -4.20 -27.13 15.54
C THR A 51 -2.75 -27.33 15.97
N LEU A 52 -2.32 -26.67 17.04
CA LEU A 52 -0.97 -26.85 17.58
C LEU A 52 -0.77 -28.26 18.13
N THR A 53 -1.77 -28.77 18.85
CA THR A 53 -1.73 -30.13 19.40
C THR A 53 -1.68 -31.17 18.29
N SER A 54 -2.45 -31.00 17.21
CA SER A 54 -2.45 -31.94 16.08
C SER A 54 -1.16 -31.90 15.27
N LEU A 55 -0.60 -30.71 15.02
CA LEU A 55 0.63 -30.57 14.23
C LEU A 55 1.87 -31.06 14.97
N VAL A 56 1.94 -30.82 16.28
CA VAL A 56 3.12 -31.16 17.09
C VAL A 56 3.01 -32.57 17.70
N GLY A 57 1.79 -33.10 17.86
CA GLY A 57 1.52 -34.37 18.54
C GLY A 57 1.57 -34.28 20.07
N SER A 58 1.74 -33.08 20.63
CA SER A 58 1.73 -32.83 22.08
C SER A 58 1.08 -31.48 22.42
N PRO A 59 0.34 -31.37 23.53
CA PRO A 59 -0.30 -30.12 23.92
C PRO A 59 0.74 -29.05 24.29
N PRO A 60 0.44 -27.76 24.06
CA PRO A 60 1.26 -26.65 24.52
C PRO A 60 1.59 -26.67 26.02
N PRO A 61 2.66 -25.97 26.46
CA PRO A 61 3.14 -26.01 27.85
C PRO A 61 2.12 -25.56 28.90
N GLN A 62 1.22 -24.64 28.54
CA GLN A 62 0.09 -24.24 29.37
C GLN A 62 -1.22 -24.74 28.74
N PRO A 63 -2.14 -25.31 29.53
CA PRO A 63 -3.46 -25.66 29.03
C PRO A 63 -4.28 -24.39 28.72
N LEU A 64 -5.19 -24.51 27.76
CA LEU A 64 -6.13 -23.43 27.47
C LEU A 64 -7.11 -23.26 28.65
N PRO A 65 -7.41 -22.02 29.11
CA PRO A 65 -8.44 -21.81 30.12
C PRO A 65 -9.79 -22.37 29.65
N GLY A 66 -10.48 -23.09 30.53
CA GLY A 66 -11.70 -23.82 30.21
C GLY A 66 -12.87 -22.94 29.75
N LYS A 67 -13.81 -23.55 29.01
CA LYS A 67 -15.06 -22.90 28.62
C LYS A 67 -15.98 -22.77 29.84
N SER A 68 -16.32 -21.54 30.22
CA SER A 68 -17.34 -21.29 31.25
C SER A 68 -18.72 -21.51 30.64
N TRP A 69 -19.37 -22.64 30.95
CA TRP A 69 -20.68 -23.01 30.40
C TRP A 69 -21.88 -22.49 31.22
N PHE A 70 -21.68 -22.13 32.49
CA PHE A 70 -22.78 -21.81 33.42
C PHE A 70 -22.93 -20.31 33.73
N LYS A 71 -21.95 -19.47 33.37
CA LYS A 71 -21.98 -18.02 33.52
C LYS A 71 -21.32 -17.39 32.30
N SER A 72 -22.01 -16.45 31.66
CA SER A 72 -21.50 -15.77 30.48
C SER A 72 -20.36 -14.83 30.87
N THR A 73 -19.21 -14.97 30.23
CA THR A 73 -18.12 -13.98 30.33
C THR A 73 -18.57 -12.59 29.85
N VAL A 74 -19.59 -12.51 29.00
CA VAL A 74 -20.17 -11.23 28.57
C VAL A 74 -20.86 -10.49 29.73
N SER A 75 -21.43 -11.21 30.69
CA SER A 75 -22.20 -10.63 31.80
C SER A 75 -21.42 -10.51 33.10
N SER A 76 -20.13 -10.88 33.14
CA SER A 76 -19.32 -10.88 34.36
C SER A 76 -17.90 -10.36 34.09
N PRO A 77 -17.52 -9.20 34.65
CA PRO A 77 -16.19 -8.62 34.44
C PRO A 77 -15.09 -9.49 35.05
N GLU A 78 -15.34 -10.11 36.21
CA GLU A 78 -14.37 -10.98 36.90
C GLU A 78 -13.99 -12.22 36.09
N LEU A 79 -14.97 -12.92 35.50
CA LEU A 79 -14.69 -14.10 34.66
C LEU A 79 -13.99 -13.72 33.36
N THR A 80 -14.27 -12.52 32.83
CA THR A 80 -13.57 -12.01 31.65
C THR A 80 -12.11 -11.72 31.98
N GLU A 81 -11.84 -11.10 33.12
CA GLU A 81 -10.49 -10.80 33.57
C GLU A 81 -9.69 -12.07 33.91
N GLN A 82 -10.29 -13.02 34.61
CA GLN A 82 -9.67 -14.33 34.89
C GLN A 82 -9.33 -15.06 33.57
N ARG A 83 -10.24 -15.05 32.59
CA ARG A 83 -9.97 -15.65 31.28
C ARG A 83 -8.90 -14.88 30.50
N ARG A 84 -8.88 -13.54 30.57
CA ARG A 84 -7.85 -12.70 29.95
C ARG A 84 -6.46 -13.07 30.48
N GLN A 85 -6.31 -13.16 31.80
CA GLN A 85 -5.06 -13.57 32.46
C GLN A 85 -4.65 -14.99 32.05
N GLY A 86 -5.59 -15.94 32.02
CA GLY A 86 -5.31 -17.32 31.59
C GLY A 86 -4.87 -17.42 30.13
N LEU A 87 -5.49 -16.65 29.23
CA LEU A 87 -5.10 -16.62 27.81
C LEU A 87 -3.74 -15.95 27.61
N GLU A 88 -3.43 -14.93 28.41
CA GLU A 88 -2.14 -14.26 28.39
C GLU A 88 -1.02 -15.20 28.85
N ALA A 89 -1.22 -15.91 29.97
CA ALA A 89 -0.30 -16.93 30.46
C ALA A 89 -0.09 -18.06 29.44
N TYR A 90 -1.17 -18.48 28.77
CA TYR A 90 -1.12 -19.47 27.68
C TYR A 90 -0.21 -19.01 26.52
N LEU A 91 -0.40 -17.79 26.02
CA LEU A 91 0.42 -17.27 24.92
C LEU A 91 1.87 -17.04 25.33
N ARG A 92 2.13 -16.50 26.52
CA ARG A 92 3.50 -16.32 27.03
C ARG A 92 4.22 -17.65 27.18
N ALA A 93 3.56 -18.66 27.73
CA ALA A 93 4.17 -19.98 27.87
C ALA A 93 4.60 -20.57 26.52
N ILE A 94 3.82 -20.36 25.46
CA ILE A 94 4.22 -20.75 24.10
C ILE A 94 5.38 -19.87 23.61
N ALA A 95 5.32 -18.55 23.81
CA ALA A 95 6.30 -17.57 23.35
C ALA A 95 7.70 -17.72 23.99
N GLU A 96 7.73 -17.95 25.30
CA GLU A 96 8.89 -17.91 26.18
C GLU A 96 9.47 -19.29 26.50
N SER A 97 8.73 -20.37 26.22
CA SER A 97 9.24 -21.73 26.40
C SER A 97 10.61 -21.90 25.72
N PRO A 98 11.51 -22.76 26.23
CA PRO A 98 12.75 -23.09 25.50
C PRO A 98 12.44 -23.90 24.24
N ASP A 99 11.34 -24.64 24.25
CA ASP A 99 10.91 -25.52 23.17
C ASP A 99 10.21 -24.74 22.04
N ARG A 100 10.72 -24.88 20.82
CA ARG A 100 10.31 -24.04 19.67
C ARG A 100 9.24 -24.67 18.80
N ARG A 101 8.93 -25.94 18.99
CA ARG A 101 8.07 -26.72 18.08
C ARG A 101 6.69 -26.11 17.86
N TRP A 102 6.08 -25.48 18.87
CA TRP A 102 4.79 -24.79 18.72
C TRP A 102 4.92 -23.42 18.04
N ARG A 103 6.00 -22.68 18.31
CA ARG A 103 6.23 -21.33 17.76
C ARG A 103 6.65 -21.33 16.29
N ASP A 104 7.36 -22.37 15.86
CA ASP A 104 7.82 -22.48 14.48
C ASP A 104 6.71 -22.97 13.53
N THR A 105 5.53 -23.34 14.05
CA THR A 105 4.37 -23.67 13.21
C THR A 105 3.83 -22.46 12.45
N THR A 106 3.31 -22.72 11.24
CA THR A 106 2.58 -21.72 10.45
C THR A 106 1.29 -21.27 11.14
N ALA A 107 0.64 -22.15 11.88
CA ALA A 107 -0.57 -21.86 12.65
C ALA A 107 -0.34 -20.79 13.74
N TRP A 108 0.76 -20.87 14.49
CA TRP A 108 1.15 -19.87 15.47
C TRP A 108 1.39 -18.49 14.83
N ARG A 109 2.12 -18.48 13.71
CA ARG A 109 2.41 -17.25 12.96
C ARG A 109 1.15 -16.61 12.40
N ALA A 110 0.26 -17.40 11.81
CA ALA A 110 -1.01 -16.94 11.28
C ALA A 110 -1.94 -16.42 12.38
N PHE A 111 -1.97 -17.06 13.54
CA PHE A 111 -2.75 -16.58 14.68
C PHE A 111 -2.27 -15.22 15.17
N LEU A 112 -0.96 -15.01 15.28
CA LEU A 112 -0.37 -13.75 15.71
C LEU A 112 -0.18 -12.73 14.57
N ASN A 113 -0.67 -12.99 13.36
CA ASN A 113 -0.44 -12.14 12.18
C ASN A 113 1.03 -11.74 11.98
N LEU A 114 1.97 -12.63 12.32
CA LEU A 114 3.41 -12.36 12.19
C LEU A 114 3.83 -12.41 10.72
N PRO A 115 4.67 -11.48 10.23
CA PRO A 115 5.21 -11.57 8.89
C PRO A 115 6.02 -12.85 8.74
N SER A 116 5.89 -13.53 7.58
CA SER A 116 6.68 -14.72 7.28
C SER A 116 8.17 -14.38 7.36
N THR A 117 8.87 -14.94 8.34
CA THR A 117 10.33 -14.90 8.40
C THR A 117 10.85 -15.90 7.39
N GLY A 118 10.99 -15.46 6.15
CA GLY A 118 11.60 -16.24 5.07
C GLY A 118 12.84 -15.53 4.57
N VAL A 119 14.00 -15.89 5.14
CA VAL A 119 15.24 -15.92 4.37
C VAL A 119 14.98 -16.87 3.19
N GLY A 120 15.13 -16.36 1.96
CA GLY A 120 15.16 -17.16 0.74
C GLY A 120 14.02 -18.18 0.56
N SER A 121 12.81 -17.73 0.21
CA SER A 121 11.86 -18.59 -0.51
C SER A 121 10.88 -17.75 -1.30
N THR A 122 11.16 -17.69 -2.59
CA THR A 122 10.28 -17.33 -3.69
C THR A 122 9.16 -18.37 -3.80
N SER A 123 8.13 -18.25 -2.95
CA SER A 123 6.94 -19.09 -3.06
C SER A 123 5.69 -18.27 -2.77
N ASN A 124 5.03 -17.90 -3.87
CA ASN A 124 3.63 -17.47 -4.04
C ASN A 124 2.81 -17.21 -2.77
N SER A 125 2.27 -16.00 -2.65
CA SER A 125 1.42 -15.63 -1.52
C SER A 125 0.24 -14.75 -1.94
N ALA A 126 -0.78 -15.38 -2.54
CA ALA A 126 -2.13 -14.82 -2.51
C ALA A 126 -2.70 -14.81 -1.07
N ALA A 127 -2.25 -15.72 -0.21
CA ALA A 127 -2.67 -15.81 1.20
C ALA A 127 -2.05 -14.73 2.11
N SER A 128 -0.77 -14.36 1.89
CA SER A 128 -0.10 -13.32 2.70
C SER A 128 -0.59 -11.90 2.37
N ALA A 129 -1.04 -11.67 1.14
CA ALA A 129 -1.76 -10.45 0.80
C ALA A 129 -3.08 -10.39 1.59
N HIS A 130 -3.88 -11.45 1.58
CA HIS A 130 -5.18 -11.47 2.26
C HIS A 130 -5.08 -11.25 3.79
N GLY A 131 -4.07 -11.84 4.44
CA GLY A 131 -3.77 -11.64 5.88
C GLY A 131 -3.37 -10.21 6.25
N LEU A 132 -2.55 -9.56 5.42
CA LEU A 132 -2.19 -8.14 5.59
C LEU A 132 -3.39 -7.22 5.33
N ILE A 133 -4.22 -7.56 4.34
CA ILE A 133 -5.40 -6.78 3.94
C ILE A 133 -6.51 -6.88 5.00
N THR A 134 -6.74 -8.06 5.60
CA THR A 134 -7.74 -8.25 6.66
C THR A 134 -7.31 -7.63 8.00
N SER A 135 -6.04 -7.82 8.40
CA SER A 135 -5.49 -7.21 9.63
C SER A 135 -5.31 -5.70 9.50
N GLY A 136 -4.93 -5.22 8.30
CA GLY A 136 -4.82 -3.80 7.99
C GLY A 136 -6.18 -3.10 7.96
N ARG A 137 -7.26 -3.75 7.49
CA ARG A 137 -8.63 -3.20 7.53
C ARG A 137 -9.15 -3.01 8.95
N ALA A 138 -8.99 -4.01 9.81
CA ALA A 138 -9.41 -3.89 11.21
C ALA A 138 -8.57 -2.85 11.98
N GLY A 139 -7.25 -2.84 11.76
CA GLY A 139 -6.33 -1.86 12.36
C GLY A 139 -6.51 -0.43 11.84
N ALA A 140 -6.85 -0.23 10.56
CA ALA A 140 -7.05 1.10 9.98
C ALA A 140 -8.27 1.85 10.55
N SER A 141 -9.14 1.18 11.32
CA SER A 141 -10.24 1.82 12.07
C SER A 141 -9.75 2.53 13.35
N ASP A 142 -8.51 2.32 13.75
CA ASP A 142 -7.86 3.02 14.86
C ASP A 142 -7.10 4.27 14.35
N PRO A 143 -7.29 5.45 14.98
CA PRO A 143 -6.70 6.70 14.50
C PRO A 143 -5.17 6.70 14.38
N THR A 144 -4.46 6.03 15.29
CA THR A 144 -2.98 5.98 15.33
C THR A 144 -2.46 5.00 14.28
N THR A 145 -3.04 3.79 14.26
CA THR A 145 -2.68 2.76 13.28
C THR A 145 -2.93 3.21 11.83
N TRP A 146 -3.99 4.01 11.60
CA TRP A 146 -4.25 4.62 10.31
C TRP A 146 -3.11 5.54 9.84
N LEU A 147 -2.53 6.34 10.75
CA LEU A 147 -1.41 7.23 10.42
C LEU A 147 -0.13 6.44 10.10
N ASP A 148 0.11 5.32 10.79
CA ASP A 148 1.24 4.44 10.50
C ASP A 148 1.10 3.75 9.14
N LEU A 149 -0.09 3.25 8.82
CA LEU A 149 -0.39 2.68 7.51
C LEU A 149 -0.28 3.75 6.39
N HIS A 150 -0.65 4.99 6.69
CA HIS A 150 -0.44 6.12 5.77
C HIS A 150 1.06 6.43 5.57
N ARG A 151 1.89 6.37 6.62
CA ARG A 151 3.35 6.49 6.49
C ARG A 151 3.93 5.37 5.62
N GLU A 152 3.49 4.13 5.85
CA GLU A 152 3.91 2.97 5.05
C GLU A 152 3.51 3.12 3.56
N MET A 153 2.29 3.61 3.30
CA MET A 153 1.82 3.90 1.95
C MET A 153 2.71 4.96 1.27
N LYS A 154 3.07 6.04 1.97
CA LYS A 154 4.00 7.05 1.44
C LYS A 154 5.38 6.45 1.12
N THR A 155 5.92 5.58 1.99
CA THR A 155 7.18 4.87 1.70
C THR A 155 7.07 4.04 0.44
N CYS A 156 5.96 3.31 0.25
CA CYS A 156 5.75 2.51 -0.98
C CYS A 156 5.70 3.38 -2.24
N LEU A 157 5.07 4.55 -2.18
CA LEU A 157 5.01 5.48 -3.33
C LEU A 157 6.38 6.13 -3.62
N HIS A 158 7.15 6.45 -2.57
CA HIS A 158 8.52 6.92 -2.71
C HIS A 158 9.44 5.85 -3.32
N ASP A 159 9.33 4.61 -2.84
CA ASP A 159 10.07 3.47 -3.41
C ASP A 159 9.70 3.26 -4.88
N ALA A 160 8.42 3.35 -5.24
CA ALA A 160 7.98 3.29 -6.64
C ALA A 160 8.66 4.36 -7.50
N ARG A 161 8.72 5.62 -7.04
CA ARG A 161 9.43 6.70 -7.74
C ARG A 161 10.91 6.38 -7.94
N ASN A 162 11.60 5.96 -6.89
CA ASN A 162 13.03 5.67 -6.96
C ASN A 162 13.34 4.51 -7.91
N GLN A 163 12.49 3.47 -7.91
CA GLN A 163 12.63 2.34 -8.82
C GLN A 163 12.31 2.71 -10.28
N LEU A 164 11.34 3.60 -10.52
CA LEU A 164 11.09 4.14 -11.86
C LEU A 164 12.27 4.98 -12.36
N ALA A 165 12.83 5.85 -11.52
CA ALA A 165 14.03 6.61 -11.87
C ALA A 165 15.23 5.69 -12.17
N ARG A 166 15.44 4.64 -11.36
CA ARG A 166 16.48 3.62 -11.60
C ARG A 166 16.26 2.85 -12.89
N ARG A 167 15.01 2.48 -13.19
CA ARG A 167 14.64 1.84 -14.46
C ARG A 167 15.02 2.74 -15.62
N ASP A 168 14.64 4.02 -15.56
CA ASP A 168 14.85 4.92 -16.67
C ASP A 168 16.35 5.20 -16.89
N GLY A 169 17.18 5.22 -15.84
CA GLY A 169 18.64 5.28 -15.98
C GLY A 169 19.26 3.98 -16.52
N ALA A 170 18.67 2.83 -16.21
CA ALA A 170 19.08 1.53 -16.76
C ALA A 170 18.73 1.39 -18.25
N VAL A 171 17.60 1.98 -18.68
CA VAL A 171 17.23 2.06 -20.11
C VAL A 171 18.23 2.92 -20.88
N ASP A 172 18.60 4.10 -20.36
CA ASP A 172 19.58 4.99 -21.02
C ASP A 172 20.96 4.34 -21.15
N SER A 173 21.34 3.51 -20.18
CA SER A 173 22.60 2.74 -20.21
C SER A 173 22.51 1.43 -21.00
N ASN A 174 21.41 1.22 -21.74
CA ASN A 174 21.11 0.04 -22.54
C ASN A 174 21.17 -1.29 -21.75
N ASN A 175 20.99 -1.23 -20.42
CA ASN A 175 21.00 -2.38 -19.52
C ASN A 175 19.57 -2.90 -19.33
N SER A 176 19.11 -3.70 -20.29
CA SER A 176 17.75 -4.27 -20.32
C SER A 176 17.39 -5.07 -19.06
N THR A 177 18.34 -5.84 -18.51
CA THR A 177 18.14 -6.64 -17.30
C THR A 177 17.87 -5.78 -16.06
N ALA A 178 18.66 -4.73 -15.84
CA ALA A 178 18.49 -3.82 -14.72
C ALA A 178 17.20 -2.98 -14.88
N ALA A 179 16.84 -2.62 -16.11
CA ALA A 179 15.57 -1.93 -16.40
C ALA A 179 14.35 -2.81 -16.09
N ALA A 180 14.38 -4.09 -16.48
CA ALA A 180 13.30 -5.03 -16.19
C ALA A 180 13.14 -5.27 -14.67
N GLU A 181 14.25 -5.44 -13.94
CA GLU A 181 14.24 -5.65 -12.49
C GLU A 181 13.67 -4.43 -11.74
N ALA A 182 14.16 -3.22 -12.06
CA ALA A 182 13.70 -1.97 -11.47
C ALA A 182 12.23 -1.69 -11.82
N GLY A 183 11.80 -1.98 -13.05
CA GLY A 183 10.40 -1.90 -13.46
C GLY A 183 9.48 -2.87 -12.70
N ALA A 184 9.93 -4.11 -12.47
CA ALA A 184 9.19 -5.07 -11.67
C ALA A 184 9.12 -4.64 -10.19
N ALA A 185 10.19 -4.08 -9.65
CA ALA A 185 10.22 -3.53 -8.29
C ALA A 185 9.25 -2.36 -8.11
N ALA A 186 9.22 -1.42 -9.06
CA ALA A 186 8.25 -0.32 -9.09
C ALA A 186 6.79 -0.82 -9.14
N LYS A 187 6.50 -1.83 -9.96
CA LYS A 187 5.14 -2.41 -10.02
C LYS A 187 4.72 -3.03 -8.70
N ARG A 188 5.60 -3.76 -8.01
CA ARG A 188 5.32 -4.36 -6.70
C ARG A 188 4.98 -3.29 -5.65
N SER A 189 5.74 -2.20 -5.59
CA SER A 189 5.48 -1.12 -4.63
C SER A 189 4.20 -0.35 -4.96
N LEU A 190 3.85 -0.15 -6.25
CA LEU A 190 2.58 0.46 -6.67
C LEU A 190 1.35 -0.40 -6.33
N VAL A 191 1.46 -1.73 -6.47
CA VAL A 191 0.39 -2.66 -6.06
C VAL A 191 0.21 -2.60 -4.55
N LYS A 192 1.30 -2.64 -3.78
CA LYS A 192 1.24 -2.51 -2.32
C LYS A 192 0.63 -1.17 -1.88
N ALA A 193 1.06 -0.05 -2.47
CA ALA A 193 0.47 1.26 -2.21
C ALA A 193 -1.04 1.29 -2.54
N GLY A 194 -1.46 0.66 -3.64
CA GLY A 194 -2.88 0.53 -4.00
C GLY A 194 -3.69 -0.24 -2.96
N THR A 195 -3.15 -1.34 -2.45
CA THR A 195 -3.81 -2.08 -1.36
C THR A 195 -3.95 -1.24 -0.09
N LEU A 196 -2.90 -0.50 0.29
CA LEU A 196 -2.90 0.37 1.47
C LEU A 196 -3.89 1.55 1.34
N VAL A 197 -3.99 2.15 0.15
CA VAL A 197 -4.99 3.19 -0.14
C VAL A 197 -6.40 2.66 0.09
N ASN A 198 -6.71 1.43 -0.33
CA ASN A 198 -8.01 0.82 -0.11
C ASN A 198 -8.26 0.54 1.39
N THR A 199 -7.28 -0.05 2.10
CA THR A 199 -7.42 -0.30 3.54
C THR A 199 -7.59 0.98 4.36
N LEU A 200 -6.87 2.05 4.02
CA LEU A 200 -6.99 3.35 4.69
C LEU A 200 -8.34 4.03 4.39
N THR A 201 -8.87 3.84 3.18
CA THR A 201 -10.18 4.37 2.80
C THR A 201 -11.30 3.68 3.57
N ASP A 202 -11.23 2.36 3.71
CA ASP A 202 -12.20 1.58 4.47
C ASP A 202 -12.08 1.88 5.98
N GLY A 203 -10.86 2.02 6.50
CA GLY A 203 -10.63 2.43 7.88
C GLY A 203 -11.17 3.83 8.18
N LEU A 204 -11.00 4.79 7.25
CA LEU A 204 -11.55 6.14 7.38
C LEU A 204 -13.08 6.13 7.40
N ARG A 205 -13.71 5.27 6.58
CA ARG A 205 -15.16 5.07 6.60
C ARG A 205 -15.64 4.51 7.94
N ALA A 206 -14.97 3.47 8.45
CA ALA A 206 -15.30 2.89 9.75
C ALA A 206 -15.13 3.89 10.91
N MET A 207 -14.12 4.78 10.85
CA MET A 207 -13.94 5.85 11.83
C MET A 207 -15.02 6.93 11.75
N GLN A 208 -15.52 7.23 10.54
CA GLN A 208 -16.64 8.14 10.32
C GLN A 208 -17.93 7.60 10.93
N GLU A 209 -18.24 6.33 10.65
CA GLU A 209 -19.43 5.65 11.17
C GLU A 209 -19.38 5.48 12.69
N GLY A 210 -18.19 5.26 13.25
CA GLY A 210 -17.98 5.15 14.69
C GLY A 210 -17.88 6.48 15.44
N GLY A 211 -17.96 7.63 14.77
CA GLY A 211 -17.85 8.95 15.40
C GLY A 211 -16.51 9.19 16.13
N ARG A 212 -15.45 8.45 15.78
CA ARG A 212 -14.17 8.44 16.51
C ARG A 212 -13.25 9.61 16.12
N LEU A 213 -13.62 10.38 15.10
CA LEU A 213 -12.85 11.49 14.54
C LEU A 213 -13.72 12.73 14.42
N GLY A 214 -13.18 13.89 14.79
CA GLY A 214 -13.83 15.17 14.51
C GLY A 214 -13.80 15.53 13.02
N ASP A 215 -14.78 16.31 12.56
CA ASP A 215 -14.96 16.68 11.14
C ASP A 215 -13.70 17.27 10.49
N GLY A 216 -12.95 18.08 11.23
CA GLY A 216 -11.70 18.68 10.74
C GLY A 216 -10.60 17.65 10.46
N GLU A 217 -10.45 16.66 11.33
CA GLU A 217 -9.47 15.58 11.15
C GLU A 217 -9.90 14.61 10.06
N LEU A 218 -11.20 14.33 9.97
CA LEU A 218 -11.77 13.51 8.91
C LEU A 218 -11.55 14.11 7.52
N ARG A 219 -11.67 15.44 7.41
CA ARG A 219 -11.34 16.18 6.18
C ARG A 219 -9.86 16.07 5.85
N ARG A 220 -8.96 16.30 6.81
CA ARG A 220 -7.50 16.17 6.61
C ARG A 220 -7.12 14.78 6.09
N ARG A 221 -7.66 13.72 6.69
CA ARG A 221 -7.37 12.34 6.27
C ARG A 221 -7.93 12.00 4.88
N ARG A 222 -9.06 12.60 4.50
CA ARG A 222 -9.60 12.51 3.15
C ARG A 222 -8.68 13.19 2.13
N ASP A 223 -8.14 14.35 2.47
CA ASP A 223 -7.20 15.09 1.62
C ASP A 223 -5.86 14.34 1.44
N LEU A 224 -5.38 13.69 2.50
CA LEU A 224 -4.20 12.81 2.41
C LEU A 224 -4.42 11.63 1.44
N LEU A 225 -5.61 11.00 1.49
CA LEU A 225 -5.95 9.90 0.60
C LEU A 225 -6.18 10.34 -0.84
N SER A 226 -6.78 11.50 -1.07
CA SER A 226 -6.95 12.03 -2.43
C SER A 226 -5.59 12.34 -3.06
N SER A 227 -4.69 12.98 -2.31
CA SER A 227 -3.31 13.23 -2.75
C SER A 227 -2.57 11.94 -3.10
N ALA A 228 -2.63 10.93 -2.22
CA ALA A 228 -1.99 9.64 -2.46
C ALA A 228 -2.56 8.88 -3.67
N ARG A 229 -3.87 9.00 -3.94
CA ARG A 229 -4.52 8.42 -5.12
C ARG A 229 -4.02 9.04 -6.41
N VAL A 230 -3.96 10.38 -6.47
CA VAL A 230 -3.45 11.13 -7.61
C VAL A 230 -1.99 10.78 -7.88
N GLU A 231 -1.17 10.74 -6.82
CA GLU A 231 0.23 10.35 -6.91
C GLU A 231 0.40 8.93 -7.44
N ARG A 232 -0.31 7.95 -6.87
CA ARG A 232 -0.27 6.56 -7.34
C ARG A 232 -0.66 6.47 -8.81
N GLU A 233 -1.75 7.12 -9.22
CA GLU A 233 -2.22 7.09 -10.60
C GLU A 233 -1.19 7.69 -11.56
N GLY A 234 -0.53 8.79 -11.17
CA GLY A 234 0.58 9.37 -11.92
C GLY A 234 1.75 8.40 -12.10
N LEU A 235 2.16 7.72 -11.02
CA LEU A 235 3.24 6.73 -11.07
C LEU A 235 2.85 5.46 -11.85
N ASP A 236 1.58 5.05 -11.81
CA ASP A 236 1.06 3.93 -12.58
C ASP A 236 1.09 4.25 -14.08
N LYS A 237 0.67 5.47 -14.47
CA LYS A 237 0.80 5.98 -15.85
C LYS A 237 2.26 5.97 -16.32
N LEU A 238 3.20 6.46 -15.50
CA LEU A 238 4.64 6.44 -15.80
C LEU A 238 5.22 5.02 -15.89
N SER A 239 4.69 4.09 -15.09
CA SER A 239 5.09 2.68 -15.15
C SER A 239 4.65 2.05 -16.47
N ASN A 240 3.42 2.35 -16.91
CA ASN A 240 2.80 1.75 -18.10
C ASN A 240 3.24 2.41 -19.42
N SER A 241 3.50 3.72 -19.45
CA SER A 241 3.90 4.45 -20.67
C SER A 241 5.19 3.93 -21.30
N MET A 242 6.11 3.37 -20.48
CA MET A 242 7.37 2.78 -20.97
C MET A 242 7.27 1.27 -21.24
N ALA A 243 6.36 0.56 -20.58
CA ALA A 243 6.09 -0.85 -20.90
C ALA A 243 5.52 -1.01 -22.32
N GLN A 244 4.81 0.01 -22.81
CA GLN A 244 4.25 0.05 -24.16
C GLN A 244 5.30 0.38 -25.24
N GLY A 245 6.44 0.98 -24.87
CA GLY A 245 7.56 1.28 -25.77
C GLY A 245 8.43 0.07 -26.11
N ASN A 246 8.41 -0.98 -25.29
CA ASN A 246 9.31 -2.13 -25.44
C ASN A 246 8.61 -3.43 -25.91
N GLY A 247 7.34 -3.34 -26.31
CA GLY A 247 6.46 -4.49 -26.57
C GLY A 247 5.66 -4.48 -27.86
N ARG A 248 5.98 -3.63 -28.85
CA ARG A 248 5.24 -3.60 -30.13
C ARG A 248 5.97 -4.39 -31.21
N SER A 249 5.97 -5.70 -31.04
CA SER A 249 5.88 -6.66 -32.14
C SER A 249 4.59 -7.45 -31.95
N GLY A 250 3.61 -7.18 -32.82
CA GLY A 250 2.41 -8.01 -32.97
C GLY A 250 1.10 -7.42 -32.43
N GLY A 251 0.16 -7.19 -33.37
CA GLY A 251 -1.28 -7.17 -33.08
C GLY A 251 -1.93 -5.79 -33.04
N GLY A 252 -2.71 -5.45 -34.08
CA GLY A 252 -3.39 -4.18 -34.24
C GLY A 252 -4.54 -3.92 -33.25
N GLY A 253 -4.79 -2.63 -33.03
CA GLY A 253 -5.88 -2.10 -32.22
C GLY A 253 -5.62 -0.62 -31.91
N ARG A 254 -6.18 0.27 -32.74
CA ARG A 254 -6.16 1.73 -32.54
C ARG A 254 -6.98 2.05 -31.29
N GLU A 255 -6.42 2.79 -30.33
CA GLU A 255 -7.16 3.72 -29.45
C GLU A 255 -6.21 4.47 -28.50
N GLY A 256 -6.34 5.81 -28.47
CA GLY A 256 -6.12 6.60 -27.25
C GLY A 256 -4.77 7.29 -27.03
N TRP A 257 -4.32 8.15 -27.96
CA TRP A 257 -3.40 9.24 -27.58
C TRP A 257 -4.21 10.28 -26.79
N ALA A 258 -3.79 10.65 -25.59
CA ALA A 258 -4.46 11.68 -24.79
C ALA A 258 -4.53 13.01 -25.58
N SER A 259 -5.76 13.53 -25.74
CA SER A 259 -6.04 14.75 -26.50
C SER A 259 -5.42 15.97 -25.82
N ALA A 260 -4.98 16.95 -26.63
CA ALA A 260 -4.35 18.20 -26.19
C ALA A 260 -5.18 19.00 -25.16
N GLY A 261 -6.49 18.72 -25.03
CA GLY A 261 -7.37 19.29 -24.00
C GLY A 261 -7.00 18.90 -22.57
N ASP A 262 -6.51 17.68 -22.34
CA ASP A 262 -6.11 17.22 -20.99
C ASP A 262 -4.83 17.91 -20.49
N LYS A 263 -3.98 18.37 -21.43
CA LYS A 263 -2.77 19.11 -21.12
C LYS A 263 -3.06 20.57 -20.71
N ALA A 264 -4.17 21.14 -21.21
CA ALA A 264 -4.61 22.48 -20.84
C ALA A 264 -5.31 22.52 -19.47
N ALA A 265 -6.03 21.47 -19.10
CA ALA A 265 -6.67 21.34 -17.78
C ALA A 265 -5.65 21.20 -16.64
N LEU A 266 -4.48 20.61 -16.92
CA LEU A 266 -3.40 20.42 -15.94
C LEU A 266 -2.56 21.69 -15.71
N LEU A 267 -2.60 22.67 -16.62
CA LEU A 267 -1.84 23.93 -16.54
C LEU A 267 -2.70 25.17 -16.27
N GLY A 268 -4.04 25.07 -16.36
CA GLY A 268 -4.97 26.21 -16.29
C GLY A 268 -5.64 26.47 -14.94
N GLY A 269 -5.18 25.89 -13.84
CA GLY A 269 -5.82 25.98 -12.53
C GLY A 269 -5.57 27.27 -11.75
N SER A 270 -5.89 28.44 -12.30
CA SER A 270 -6.09 29.67 -11.51
C SER A 270 -6.82 30.74 -12.31
N ARG A 271 -8.14 30.88 -12.07
CA ARG A 271 -8.94 32.14 -12.08
C ARG A 271 -10.43 31.82 -11.91
N ASN A 272 -11.05 32.45 -10.89
CA ASN A 272 -12.48 32.60 -10.56
C ASN A 272 -13.28 31.34 -10.15
N GLY A 273 -14.07 31.31 -9.06
CA GLY A 273 -14.38 32.30 -8.03
C GLY A 273 -15.40 31.75 -7.02
N GLY A 274 -15.20 32.06 -5.73
CA GLY A 274 -16.23 32.40 -4.74
C GLY A 274 -17.13 31.32 -4.12
N ALA A 275 -16.83 30.92 -2.87
CA ALA A 275 -17.84 30.77 -1.80
C ALA A 275 -17.20 30.77 -0.39
N ARG A 276 -17.12 31.97 0.19
CA ARG A 276 -17.28 32.37 1.60
C ARG A 276 -16.69 31.47 2.71
N THR A 277 -15.59 32.00 3.25
CA THR A 277 -14.95 31.76 4.54
C THR A 277 -15.87 32.03 5.73
N GLY A 278 -16.06 31.02 6.58
CA GLY A 278 -16.57 31.17 7.95
C GLY A 278 -15.40 31.27 8.95
N GLY A 279 -15.21 32.47 9.50
CA GLY A 279 -14.56 32.81 10.78
C GLY A 279 -13.40 31.95 11.28
N ARG A 280 -12.18 32.22 10.80
CA ARG A 280 -10.98 32.02 11.63
C ARG A 280 -10.95 33.16 12.65
N VAL A 281 -11.11 32.82 13.93
CA VAL A 281 -10.79 33.75 15.02
C VAL A 281 -9.28 33.93 15.02
N LEU A 282 -8.84 35.13 14.67
CA LEU A 282 -7.45 35.55 14.70
C LEU A 282 -7.01 35.55 16.17
N GLY A 283 -6.17 34.60 16.58
CA GLY A 283 -5.60 34.56 17.94
C GLY A 283 -5.71 33.23 18.69
N ALA A 284 -6.35 32.19 18.15
CA ALA A 284 -6.29 30.86 18.76
C ALA A 284 -4.99 30.15 18.33
N PRO A 285 -4.10 29.75 19.27
CA PRO A 285 -2.91 28.98 18.94
C PRO A 285 -3.33 27.66 18.28
N LEU A 286 -2.78 27.36 17.10
CA LEU A 286 -2.93 26.03 16.52
C LEU A 286 -2.30 25.02 17.48
N PRO A 287 -2.92 23.86 17.74
CA PRO A 287 -2.29 22.83 18.55
C PRO A 287 -0.98 22.42 17.89
N GLU A 288 0.12 22.55 18.62
CA GLU A 288 1.47 22.23 18.14
C GLU A 288 1.56 20.73 17.80
N ASN A 289 2.16 20.43 16.64
CA ASN A 289 2.44 19.05 16.24
C ASN A 289 3.50 18.45 17.18
N GLU A 290 3.52 17.12 17.35
CA GLU A 290 4.51 16.40 18.20
C GLU A 290 5.97 16.74 17.86
N ARG A 291 6.27 17.14 16.61
CA ARG A 291 7.60 17.57 16.15
C ARG A 291 7.98 19.01 16.53
N THR A 292 7.01 19.88 16.76
CA THR A 292 7.21 21.29 17.13
C THR A 292 7.02 21.53 18.62
N ARG A 293 6.41 20.57 19.35
CA ARG A 293 6.11 20.65 20.79
C ARG A 293 7.35 20.70 21.68
N GLU A 294 8.48 20.16 21.21
CA GLU A 294 9.74 20.09 21.96
C GLU A 294 10.76 21.13 21.52
N LEU A 295 10.42 21.97 20.53
CA LEU A 295 11.33 22.94 19.95
C LEU A 295 11.00 24.35 20.43
N ASP A 296 12.01 25.08 20.91
CA ASP A 296 11.91 26.52 21.15
C ASP A 296 11.58 27.27 19.85
N ASN A 297 11.09 28.52 19.93
CA ASN A 297 10.71 29.34 18.78
C ASN A 297 11.83 29.42 17.71
N ASN A 298 13.10 29.48 18.14
CA ASN A 298 14.24 29.43 17.25
C ASN A 298 14.40 28.06 16.55
N GLY A 299 14.14 26.96 17.28
CA GLY A 299 14.14 25.61 16.75
C GLY A 299 13.00 25.35 15.76
N VAL A 300 11.82 25.94 15.98
CA VAL A 300 10.70 25.88 15.03
C VAL A 300 11.04 26.58 13.72
N VAL A 301 11.66 27.76 13.78
CA VAL A 301 12.12 28.49 12.60
C VAL A 301 13.21 27.72 11.85
N GLN A 302 14.13 27.08 12.57
CA GLN A 302 15.18 26.26 11.97
C GLN A 302 14.59 25.02 11.27
N LEU A 303 13.63 24.34 11.90
CA LEU A 303 12.89 23.24 11.30
C LEU A 303 12.12 23.67 10.05
N GLN A 304 11.50 24.86 10.08
CA GLN A 304 10.81 25.41 8.91
C GLN A 304 11.77 25.67 7.75
N ARG A 305 12.95 26.25 8.01
CA ARG A 305 13.98 26.45 6.99
C ARG A 305 14.49 25.13 6.41
N GLN A 306 14.66 24.12 7.25
CA GLN A 306 15.07 22.78 6.81
C GLN A 306 14.00 22.14 5.92
N MET A 307 12.72 22.21 6.31
CA MET A 307 11.63 21.71 5.47
C MET A 307 11.50 22.46 4.14
N MET A 308 11.70 23.78 4.12
CA MET A 308 11.72 24.55 2.87
C MET A 308 12.89 24.11 1.97
N SER A 309 14.07 23.89 2.55
CA SER A 309 15.23 23.40 1.80
C SER A 309 14.99 22.01 1.20
N GLU A 310 14.40 21.09 1.96
CA GLU A 310 14.04 19.75 1.47
C GLU A 310 13.00 19.82 0.35
N GLN A 311 12.03 20.73 0.46
CA GLN A 311 11.02 20.95 -0.59
C GLN A 311 11.64 21.53 -1.86
N ASP A 312 12.54 22.50 -1.75
CA ASP A 312 13.24 23.07 -2.91
C ASP A 312 14.10 22.02 -3.62
N GLU A 313 14.75 21.13 -2.86
CA GLU A 313 15.50 20.01 -3.42
C GLU A 313 14.58 19.04 -4.19
N GLN A 314 13.41 18.71 -3.61
CA GLN A 314 12.40 17.89 -4.29
C GLN A 314 11.89 18.57 -5.57
N VAL A 315 11.65 19.88 -5.57
CA VAL A 315 11.23 20.62 -6.77
C VAL A 315 12.32 20.59 -7.84
N ASN A 316 13.60 20.73 -7.46
CA ASN A 316 14.71 20.64 -8.41
C ASN A 316 14.81 19.26 -9.06
N THR A 317 14.61 18.18 -8.30
CA THR A 317 14.58 16.83 -8.87
C THR A 317 13.40 16.63 -9.83
N LEU A 318 12.21 17.13 -9.48
CA LEU A 318 11.05 17.11 -10.37
C LEU A 318 11.31 17.91 -11.66
N ALA A 319 11.93 19.10 -11.55
CA ALA A 319 12.28 19.92 -12.71
C ALA A 319 13.28 19.20 -13.64
N ALA A 320 14.24 18.46 -13.08
CA ALA A 320 15.18 17.65 -13.86
C ALA A 320 14.46 16.51 -14.60
N ILE A 321 13.54 15.81 -13.93
CA ILE A 321 12.74 14.73 -14.53
C ILE A 321 11.85 15.28 -15.65
N VAL A 322 11.18 16.41 -15.44
CA VAL A 322 10.30 17.04 -16.45
C VAL A 322 11.10 17.50 -17.67
N ARG A 323 12.31 18.04 -17.47
CA ARG A 323 13.21 18.39 -18.59
C ARG A 323 13.61 17.17 -19.42
N ARG A 324 14.03 16.08 -18.77
CA ARG A 324 14.37 14.82 -19.44
C ARG A 324 13.15 14.21 -20.14
N GLN A 325 11.97 14.29 -19.54
CA GLN A 325 10.72 13.82 -20.14
C GLN A 325 10.33 14.65 -21.37
N LYS A 326 10.57 15.96 -21.36
CA LYS A 326 10.37 16.82 -22.54
C LYS A 326 11.32 16.41 -23.67
N GLU A 327 12.59 16.17 -23.36
CA GLU A 327 13.59 15.77 -24.36
C GLU A 327 13.26 14.40 -24.98
N MET A 328 12.94 13.40 -24.15
CA MET A 328 12.48 12.09 -24.62
C MET A 328 11.19 12.21 -25.45
N GLY A 329 10.25 13.07 -25.07
CA GLY A 329 9.03 13.31 -25.83
C GLY A 329 9.27 13.94 -27.20
N LEU A 330 10.31 14.77 -27.35
CA LEU A 330 10.73 15.31 -28.64
C LEU A 330 11.36 14.20 -29.51
N GLN A 331 12.29 13.42 -28.95
CA GLN A 331 12.91 12.29 -29.67
C GLN A 331 11.88 11.25 -30.14
N ILE A 332 10.90 10.92 -29.30
CA ILE A 332 9.81 10.01 -29.69
C ILE A 332 8.98 10.62 -30.81
N ASN A 333 8.72 11.93 -30.79
CA ASN A 333 7.98 12.59 -31.87
C ASN A 333 8.75 12.52 -33.19
N ASP A 334 10.05 12.78 -33.15
CA ASP A 334 10.92 12.71 -34.33
C ASP A 334 10.96 11.29 -34.90
N GLU A 335 11.15 10.27 -34.05
CA GLU A 335 11.13 8.86 -34.45
C GLU A 335 9.77 8.44 -35.03
N VAL A 336 8.66 8.85 -34.41
CA VAL A 336 7.32 8.57 -34.94
C VAL A 336 7.11 9.24 -36.30
N GLN A 337 7.61 10.46 -36.50
CA GLN A 337 7.56 11.11 -37.80
C GLN A 337 8.39 10.36 -38.85
N GLU A 338 9.58 9.87 -38.49
CA GLU A 338 10.40 9.04 -39.40
C GLU A 338 9.72 7.72 -39.74
N GLN A 339 9.17 7.02 -38.76
CA GLN A 339 8.41 5.78 -38.98
C GLN A 339 7.15 6.02 -39.82
N THR A 340 6.47 7.15 -39.64
CA THR A 340 5.32 7.52 -40.48
C THR A 340 5.76 7.66 -41.94
N LYS A 341 6.86 8.38 -42.20
CA LYS A 341 7.43 8.50 -43.56
C LYS A 341 7.83 7.14 -44.15
N MET A 342 8.32 6.21 -43.33
CA MET A 342 8.67 4.86 -43.77
C MET A 342 7.42 4.03 -44.10
N LEU A 343 6.37 4.13 -43.30
CA LEU A 343 5.08 3.47 -43.55
C LEU A 343 4.41 4.00 -44.82
N ASP A 344 4.48 5.29 -45.09
CA ASP A 344 3.95 5.88 -46.32
C ASP A 344 4.67 5.30 -47.56
N ARG A 345 6.00 5.19 -47.52
CA ARG A 345 6.79 4.54 -48.59
C ARG A 345 6.43 3.06 -48.77
N LEU A 346 6.24 2.34 -47.67
CA LEU A 346 5.81 0.94 -47.73
C LEU A 346 4.40 0.81 -48.32
N ASN A 347 3.50 1.75 -48.04
CA ASN A 347 2.17 1.78 -48.63
C ASN A 347 2.24 2.05 -50.14
N GLU A 348 3.06 3.00 -50.58
CA GLU A 348 3.31 3.26 -52.00
C GLU A 348 3.87 2.02 -52.73
N ASP A 349 4.80 1.30 -52.11
CA ASP A 349 5.35 0.06 -52.68
C ASP A 349 4.32 -1.07 -52.69
N ALA A 350 3.46 -1.18 -51.66
CA ALA A 350 2.36 -2.13 -51.63
C ALA A 350 1.32 -1.84 -52.74
N ASP A 351 0.96 -0.58 -52.95
CA ASP A 351 0.06 -0.15 -54.03
C ASP A 351 0.68 -0.46 -55.41
N ARG A 352 1.99 -0.24 -55.58
CA ARG A 352 2.72 -0.60 -56.81
C ARG A 352 2.71 -2.10 -57.06
N VAL A 353 2.93 -2.92 -56.02
CA VAL A 353 2.87 -4.38 -56.12
C VAL A 353 1.45 -4.84 -56.42
N GLY A 354 0.45 -4.25 -55.77
CA GLY A 354 -0.98 -4.50 -56.04
C GLY A 354 -1.34 -4.23 -57.50
N GLY A 355 -0.92 -3.08 -58.04
CA GLY A 355 -1.12 -2.75 -59.46
C GLY A 355 -0.44 -3.74 -60.41
N LYS A 356 0.78 -4.21 -60.09
CA LYS A 356 1.45 -5.25 -60.89
C LYS A 356 0.73 -6.59 -60.84
N ILE A 357 0.23 -6.99 -59.67
CA ILE A 357 -0.58 -8.20 -59.49
C ILE A 357 -1.88 -8.11 -60.29
N ASP A 358 -2.57 -6.98 -60.26
CA ASP A 358 -3.81 -6.78 -61.02
C ASP A 358 -3.58 -6.86 -62.53
N VAL A 359 -2.47 -6.30 -63.03
CA VAL A 359 -2.07 -6.43 -64.44
C VAL A 359 -1.76 -7.89 -64.78
N ALA A 360 -1.05 -8.61 -63.92
CA ALA A 360 -0.77 -10.04 -64.12
C ALA A 360 -2.06 -10.87 -64.14
N LYS A 361 -3.00 -10.60 -63.22
CA LYS A 361 -4.31 -11.25 -63.14
C LYS A 361 -5.16 -10.99 -64.38
N LYS A 362 -5.16 -9.75 -64.90
CA LYS A 362 -5.83 -9.39 -66.17
C LYS A 362 -5.23 -10.12 -67.37
N ARG A 363 -3.91 -10.37 -67.39
CA ARG A 363 -3.26 -11.16 -68.44
C ARG A 363 -3.65 -12.63 -68.36
N ILE A 364 -3.66 -13.22 -67.16
CA ILE A 364 -4.09 -14.62 -66.95
C ILE A 364 -5.54 -14.81 -67.41
N ASN A 365 -6.46 -13.91 -67.06
CA ASN A 365 -7.86 -14.02 -67.48
C ASN A 365 -8.10 -13.82 -68.99
N LYS A 366 -7.08 -13.41 -69.75
CA LYS A 366 -7.18 -13.17 -71.20
C LYS A 366 -6.67 -14.36 -72.03
N PHE A 367 -5.99 -15.30 -71.39
CA PHE A 367 -5.71 -16.64 -71.90
C PHE A 367 -6.76 -17.60 -71.36
#